data_AF-A0A1G5PG77-F1
#
_entry.id   AF-A0A1G5PG77-F1
#
_cell.length_a   1.000
_cell.length_b   1.000
_cell.length_c   1.000
_cell.angle_alpha   90.00
_cell.angle_beta   90.00
_cell.angle_gamma   90.00
#
_symmetry.space_group_name_H-M   'P 1'
#
loop_
_entity.id
_entity.type
_entity.pdbx_description
1 polymer ?
#
loop_
_entity_poly.entity_id
_entity_poly.type
_entity_poly.pdbx_seq_one_letter_code
_entity_poly.pdbx_strand_id
1 'polypeptide(L)'
;MLLVNARGERSLRKDYDFKNGLGISPESFSPISIPSLRYLWKDQNTNGSYSLKIKVGWKTDDQDRQLELAYSLNGNNFAIKKSFSNLEDDCKIPVIAYLPPFGGMSENETWLSNADRRKLIGKGQAGSVIRNLLLDLYIAHKEKISVAKKQLMGERKRLPSAEKDKLLLIDTEWRQLEKVLIEVFRVKLEPKPFDSNFHNFVHVDVLDVVKQEACEVKKNKTTGRRDLMIEGSGFLQWVSVFALALDPSNDVLLLDEPDAHLHASLQSLLLKKLEKICKSKNKQILMVSHSPELIKLVDYRKILHVEDSKAIYLQSREQKVLVLEGLGSKYFPLLDDIIEHKKILLVENNSDTRILSHFCFQLGLEWPANLVEWVTNKRHGERKTLIIELNQKIMQQTNKPIAAYSLRDLDDDNYSSTTNTLRPSGFSDQFDDSGNYRILRYRTLRRREIENYLIIPSAISRYITSINKRQGVATDIAAVDEYLKGEHGLVVPESYKESDRKSVTEGLFGKDCKQILGGIRKYFRVKFVREDYIKQIEKEEICQDMVTLIEELVDMCRV
;
A
#
# COMPACT_ATOMS: atom_id res chain seq x y z
N MET A 1 -5.20 11.18 27.64
CA MET A 1 -5.21 12.57 28.18
C MET A 1 -6.46 12.90 28.99
N LEU A 2 -7.68 12.64 28.52
CA LEU A 2 -8.90 12.98 29.28
C LEU A 2 -8.96 12.40 30.71
N LEU A 3 -8.62 11.11 30.88
CA LEU A 3 -8.54 10.49 32.21
C LEU A 3 -7.51 11.16 33.13
N VAL A 4 -6.34 11.52 32.58
CA VAL A 4 -5.27 12.19 33.33
C VAL A 4 -5.70 13.59 33.76
N ASN A 5 -6.32 14.36 32.87
CA ASN A 5 -6.79 15.71 33.20
C ASN A 5 -7.88 15.70 34.29
N ALA A 6 -8.76 14.69 34.28
CA ALA A 6 -9.86 14.59 35.23
C ALA A 6 -9.49 13.90 36.56
N ARG A 7 -8.55 12.94 36.53
CA ARG A 7 -8.26 12.04 37.67
C ARG A 7 -6.76 11.93 38.02
N GLY A 8 -5.90 12.72 37.39
CA GLY A 8 -4.44 12.70 37.58
C GLY A 8 -3.73 11.56 36.86
N GLU A 9 -2.40 11.60 36.79
CA GLU A 9 -1.57 10.59 36.10
C GLU A 9 -1.66 9.20 36.73
N ARG A 10 -1.83 9.14 38.06
CA ARG A 10 -2.04 7.88 38.78
C ARG A 10 -3.24 7.08 38.26
N SER A 11 -4.22 7.74 37.62
CA SER A 11 -5.39 7.10 37.00
C SER A 11 -5.06 6.02 35.95
N LEU A 12 -3.85 6.03 35.39
CA LEU A 12 -3.41 5.09 34.37
C LEU A 12 -2.51 3.97 34.93
N ARG A 13 -2.10 4.03 36.21
CA ARG A 13 -1.17 3.10 36.84
C ARG A 13 -1.84 1.78 37.20
N LYS A 14 -1.06 0.71 37.40
CA LYS A 14 -1.58 -0.63 37.74
C LYS A 14 -2.43 -0.61 39.01
N ASP A 15 -1.92 0.00 40.08
CA ASP A 15 -2.47 -0.13 41.44
C ASP A 15 -3.66 0.79 41.73
N TYR A 16 -4.09 1.58 40.75
CA TYR A 16 -5.10 2.61 40.95
C TYR A 16 -6.33 2.33 40.11
N ASP A 17 -7.34 1.68 40.69
CA ASP A 17 -8.52 1.22 39.97
C ASP A 17 -9.80 1.97 40.38
N PHE A 18 -10.59 2.35 39.37
CA PHE A 18 -11.85 3.04 39.58
C PHE A 18 -13.02 2.16 39.15
N LYS A 19 -13.97 1.95 40.06
CA LYS A 19 -15.21 1.21 39.75
C LYS A 19 -16.07 1.89 38.68
N ASN A 20 -16.07 3.23 38.62
CA ASN A 20 -16.89 4.01 37.70
C ASN A 20 -16.07 4.62 36.56
N GLY A 21 -16.54 4.46 35.31
CA GLY A 21 -15.98 5.13 34.13
C GLY A 21 -16.09 6.66 34.23
N LEU A 22 -15.25 7.37 33.49
CA LEU A 22 -15.34 8.82 33.33
C LEU A 22 -16.31 9.13 32.19
N GLY A 23 -17.44 9.77 32.49
CA GLY A 23 -18.36 10.30 31.49
C GLY A 23 -17.73 11.47 30.74
N ILE A 24 -17.92 11.52 29.42
CA ILE A 24 -17.33 12.53 28.53
C ILE A 24 -18.46 13.20 27.76
N SER A 25 -18.44 14.52 27.71
CA SER A 25 -19.41 15.27 26.92
C SER A 25 -19.21 14.98 25.42
N PRO A 26 -20.28 14.87 24.62
CA PRO A 26 -20.20 14.67 23.17
C PRO A 26 -19.27 15.67 22.46
N GLU A 27 -19.29 16.93 22.90
CA GLU A 27 -18.44 18.03 22.42
C GLU A 27 -16.94 17.81 22.67
N SER A 28 -16.59 16.98 23.64
CA SER A 28 -15.20 16.62 23.95
C SER A 28 -14.73 15.42 23.15
N PHE A 29 -15.65 14.65 22.55
CA PHE A 29 -15.35 13.44 21.77
C PHE A 29 -15.33 13.70 20.26
N SER A 30 -16.31 14.42 19.72
CA SER A 30 -16.43 14.64 18.27
C SER A 30 -15.87 16.00 17.83
N PRO A 31 -15.16 16.08 16.69
CA PRO A 31 -14.89 17.35 16.01
C PRO A 31 -16.12 17.88 15.26
N ILE A 32 -17.08 17.01 14.94
CA ILE A 32 -18.31 17.35 14.23
C ILE A 32 -19.40 17.65 15.27
N SER A 33 -20.03 18.83 15.15
CA SER A 33 -21.20 19.20 15.93
C SER A 33 -22.39 18.36 15.51
N ILE A 34 -22.69 17.30 16.28
CA ILE A 34 -23.86 16.44 16.06
C ILE A 34 -24.82 16.54 17.25
N PRO A 35 -26.15 16.53 17.02
CA PRO A 35 -27.14 16.61 18.11
C PRO A 35 -27.08 15.42 19.10
N SER A 36 -26.60 14.27 18.64
CA SER A 36 -26.50 13.04 19.43
C SER A 36 -25.40 12.14 18.87
N LEU A 37 -24.64 11.48 19.75
CA LEU A 37 -23.63 10.49 19.36
C LEU A 37 -24.25 9.24 18.72
N ARG A 38 -25.56 9.01 18.89
CA ARG A 38 -26.27 7.90 18.23
C ARG A 38 -26.22 8.01 16.71
N TYR A 39 -26.11 9.22 16.17
CA TYR A 39 -26.04 9.43 14.72
C TYR A 39 -24.69 9.03 14.11
N LEU A 40 -23.65 8.79 14.91
CA LEU A 40 -22.37 8.31 14.38
C LEU A 40 -22.43 6.85 13.90
N TRP A 41 -23.42 6.06 14.35
CA TRP A 41 -23.54 4.64 14.02
C TRP A 41 -24.98 4.28 13.66
N LYS A 42 -25.19 3.71 12.48
CA LYS A 42 -26.53 3.37 11.96
C LYS A 42 -27.15 2.12 12.62
N ASP A 43 -26.32 1.18 13.06
CA ASP A 43 -26.73 -0.18 13.48
C ASP A 43 -26.27 -0.52 14.91
N GLN A 44 -26.67 0.26 15.91
CA GLN A 44 -26.29 0.00 17.31
C GLN A 44 -27.18 -1.04 18.00
N ASN A 45 -26.57 -2.11 18.51
CA ASN A 45 -27.18 -2.99 19.51
C ASN A 45 -26.89 -2.45 20.92
N THR A 46 -27.89 -1.83 21.54
CA THR A 46 -27.78 -1.06 22.81
C THR A 46 -27.75 -1.90 24.09
N ASN A 47 -27.12 -3.07 24.08
CA ASN A 47 -26.87 -3.81 25.32
C ASN A 47 -25.60 -3.27 25.98
N GLY A 48 -25.78 -2.41 26.99
CA GLY A 48 -24.78 -1.57 27.66
C GLY A 48 -23.60 -2.30 28.32
N SER A 49 -22.70 -2.83 27.51
CA SER A 49 -21.38 -3.30 27.90
C SER A 49 -20.29 -2.46 27.23
N TYR A 50 -19.09 -2.39 27.83
CA TYR A 50 -17.93 -1.73 27.22
C TYR A 50 -17.53 -2.49 25.95
N SER A 51 -17.92 -1.99 24.79
CA SER A 51 -17.87 -2.70 23.51
C SER A 51 -16.55 -2.53 22.76
N LEU A 52 -15.85 -1.41 22.96
CA LEU A 52 -14.55 -1.15 22.32
C LEU A 52 -13.45 -1.08 23.38
N LYS A 53 -12.39 -1.85 23.17
CA LYS A 53 -11.17 -1.82 23.98
C LYS A 53 -9.99 -1.53 23.07
N ILE A 54 -9.19 -0.55 23.43
CA ILE A 54 -7.96 -0.21 22.72
C ILE A 54 -6.80 -0.49 23.67
N LYS A 55 -5.99 -1.48 23.32
CA LYS A 55 -4.76 -1.84 24.03
C LYS A 55 -3.56 -1.33 23.26
N VAL A 56 -2.77 -0.48 23.90
CA VAL A 56 -1.54 0.08 23.35
C VAL A 56 -0.36 -0.54 24.10
N GLY A 57 0.61 -1.05 23.36
CA GLY A 57 1.86 -1.58 23.88
C GLY A 57 3.05 -0.77 23.38
N TRP A 58 4.05 -0.54 24.24
CA TRP A 58 5.31 0.08 23.87
C TRP A 58 6.46 -0.50 24.71
N LYS A 59 7.69 -0.26 24.28
CA LYS A 59 8.89 -0.65 25.02
C LYS A 59 9.58 0.58 25.59
N THR A 60 9.99 0.49 26.84
CA THR A 60 10.85 1.49 27.51
C THR A 60 11.89 0.71 28.29
N ASP A 61 13.18 0.97 28.03
CA ASP A 61 14.31 0.28 28.68
C ASP A 61 14.19 -1.26 28.64
N ASP A 62 13.87 -1.80 27.45
CA ASP A 62 13.62 -3.22 27.17
C ASP A 62 12.46 -3.88 27.94
N GLN A 63 11.67 -3.10 28.69
CA GLN A 63 10.47 -3.61 29.34
C GLN A 63 9.21 -3.33 28.52
N ASP A 64 8.36 -4.36 28.40
CA ASP A 64 7.07 -4.25 27.74
C ASP A 64 6.05 -3.54 28.64
N ARG A 65 5.56 -2.40 28.16
CA ARG A 65 4.52 -1.58 28.80
C ARG A 65 3.24 -1.66 28.00
N GLN A 66 2.12 -1.72 28.70
CA GLN A 66 0.80 -1.95 28.13
C GLN A 66 -0.25 -1.16 28.90
N LEU A 67 -1.12 -0.48 28.15
CA LEU A 67 -2.28 0.23 28.65
C LEU A 67 -3.50 -0.09 27.79
N GLU A 68 -4.57 -0.54 28.42
CA GLU A 68 -5.85 -0.79 27.77
C GLU A 68 -6.92 0.16 28.30
N LEU A 69 -7.53 0.90 27.38
CA LEU A 69 -8.69 1.74 27.66
C LEU A 69 -9.95 1.09 27.08
N ALA A 70 -10.99 1.01 27.90
CA ALA A 70 -12.31 0.54 27.49
C ALA A 70 -13.26 1.71 27.36
N TYR A 71 -14.05 1.67 26.28
CA TYR A 71 -15.00 2.70 25.89
C TYR A 71 -16.40 2.08 25.93
N SER A 72 -17.36 2.82 26.48
CA SER A 72 -18.76 2.46 26.47
C SER A 72 -19.59 3.63 25.94
N LEU A 73 -20.52 3.32 25.06
CA LEU A 73 -21.52 4.26 24.60
C LEU A 73 -22.90 3.70 24.96
N ASN A 74 -23.64 4.41 25.79
CA ASN A 74 -25.02 4.09 26.12
C ASN A 74 -25.91 5.29 25.79
N GLY A 75 -26.55 5.24 24.62
CA GLY A 75 -27.30 6.36 24.09
C GLY A 75 -26.41 7.56 23.79
N ASN A 76 -26.54 8.64 24.57
CA ASN A 76 -25.67 9.82 24.49
C ASN A 76 -24.52 9.81 25.50
N ASN A 77 -24.49 8.83 26.40
CA ASN A 77 -23.49 8.77 27.45
C ASN A 77 -22.28 8.00 26.93
N PHE A 78 -21.21 8.74 26.62
CA PHE A 78 -19.90 8.17 26.33
C PHE A 78 -19.07 8.13 27.60
N ALA A 79 -18.47 6.99 27.92
CA ALA A 79 -17.59 6.86 29.08
C ALA A 79 -16.32 6.08 28.74
N ILE A 80 -15.21 6.47 29.36
CA ILE A 80 -13.91 5.81 29.24
C ILE A 80 -13.48 5.29 30.61
N LYS A 81 -12.90 4.10 30.65
CA LYS A 81 -12.21 3.57 31.82
C LYS A 81 -10.89 2.91 31.44
N LYS A 82 -9.95 2.86 32.39
CA LYS A 82 -8.81 1.95 32.32
C LYS A 82 -9.34 0.52 32.53
N SER A 83 -9.05 -0.38 31.60
CA SER A 83 -9.45 -1.80 31.66
C SER A 83 -8.28 -2.68 32.07
N PHE A 84 -7.07 -2.33 31.64
CA PHE A 84 -5.83 -3.00 32.03
C PHE A 84 -4.67 -2.01 31.99
N SER A 85 -3.69 -2.18 32.88
CA SER A 85 -2.43 -1.44 32.86
C SER A 85 -1.36 -2.21 33.62
N ASN A 86 -0.15 -2.26 33.09
CA ASN A 86 1.02 -2.75 33.81
C ASN A 86 2.01 -1.62 34.16
N LEU A 87 1.53 -0.36 34.16
CA LEU A 87 2.38 0.81 34.38
C LEU A 87 2.67 1.00 35.88
N GLU A 88 3.96 1.04 36.21
CA GLU A 88 4.48 1.41 37.54
C GLU A 88 4.59 2.94 37.66
N ASP A 89 4.77 3.46 38.88
CA ASP A 89 4.69 4.91 39.17
C ASP A 89 5.76 5.75 38.47
N ASP A 90 6.95 5.19 38.26
CA ASP A 90 8.11 5.82 37.62
C ASP A 90 8.07 5.76 36.08
N CYS A 91 7.15 4.98 35.51
CA CYS A 91 7.13 4.74 34.07
C CYS A 91 6.67 5.99 33.30
N LYS A 92 7.51 6.46 32.37
CA LYS A 92 7.13 7.52 31.43
C LYS A 92 6.11 6.97 30.42
N ILE A 93 4.99 7.69 30.26
CA ILE A 93 4.00 7.40 29.21
C ILE A 93 4.41 8.20 27.97
N PRO A 94 4.63 7.56 26.79
CA PRO A 94 4.97 8.27 25.58
C PRO A 94 3.90 9.30 25.20
N VAL A 95 4.33 10.51 24.88
CA VAL A 95 3.44 11.54 24.35
C VAL A 95 3.37 11.40 22.84
N ILE A 96 2.15 11.21 22.34
CA ILE A 96 1.88 11.03 20.90
C ILE A 96 1.29 12.33 20.34
N ALA A 97 1.91 12.86 19.29
CA ALA A 97 1.36 13.93 18.47
C ALA A 97 0.79 13.34 17.17
N TYR A 98 -0.47 13.63 16.87
CA TYR A 98 -1.12 13.24 15.62
C TYR A 98 -1.29 14.45 14.71
N LEU A 99 -0.82 14.33 13.47
CA LEU A 99 -1.04 15.32 12.42
C LEU A 99 -1.87 14.67 11.31
N PRO A 100 -3.16 15.05 11.16
CA PRO A 100 -4.00 14.63 10.04
C PRO A 100 -3.57 15.30 8.72
N PRO A 101 -4.17 14.91 7.58
CA PRO A 101 -4.03 15.67 6.34
C PRO A 101 -4.42 17.14 6.55
N PHE A 102 -3.66 18.05 5.92
CA PHE A 102 -3.79 19.47 6.20
C PHE A 102 -5.15 20.04 5.77
N GLY A 103 -6.02 20.33 6.73
CA GLY A 103 -7.36 20.88 6.50
C GLY A 103 -7.45 22.41 6.35
N GLY A 104 -6.32 23.13 6.31
CA GLY A 104 -6.28 24.59 6.31
C GLY A 104 -5.97 25.20 7.68
N MET A 105 -5.89 26.53 7.73
CA MET A 105 -5.54 27.31 8.92
C MET A 105 -6.56 28.43 9.11
N SER A 106 -6.93 28.74 10.35
CA SER A 106 -7.85 29.86 10.62
C SER A 106 -7.17 31.21 10.48
N GLU A 107 -7.93 32.24 10.07
CA GLU A 107 -7.45 33.62 10.00
C GLU A 107 -6.90 34.07 11.35
N ASN A 108 -7.73 33.92 12.38
CA ASN A 108 -7.36 34.22 13.76
C ASN A 108 -7.20 32.90 14.53
N GLU A 109 -6.03 32.71 15.14
CA GLU A 109 -5.77 31.60 16.06
C GLU A 109 -5.70 32.18 17.47
N THR A 110 -6.67 31.82 18.32
CA THR A 110 -6.64 32.26 19.71
C THR A 110 -5.47 31.63 20.44
N TRP A 111 -4.95 32.31 21.45
CA TRP A 111 -4.04 31.65 22.37
C TRP A 111 -4.80 30.59 23.15
N LEU A 112 -4.24 29.39 23.17
CA LEU A 112 -4.87 28.21 23.75
C LEU A 112 -3.98 27.64 24.84
N SER A 113 -4.59 27.16 25.92
CA SER A 113 -3.85 26.41 26.93
C SER A 113 -3.26 25.14 26.33
N ASN A 114 -2.21 24.59 26.96
CA ASN A 114 -1.66 23.28 26.58
C ASN A 114 -2.73 22.18 26.49
N ALA A 115 -3.73 22.21 27.39
CA ALA A 115 -4.81 21.23 27.41
C ALA A 115 -5.74 21.38 26.19
N ASP A 116 -6.11 22.61 25.83
CA ASP A 116 -6.99 22.88 24.69
C ASP A 116 -6.31 22.57 23.36
N ARG A 117 -5.01 22.88 23.24
CA ARG A 117 -4.22 22.53 22.06
C ARG A 117 -4.17 21.02 21.85
N ARG A 118 -3.86 20.27 22.90
CA ARG A 118 -3.86 18.80 22.89
C ARG A 118 -5.24 18.23 22.52
N LYS A 119 -6.32 18.87 22.97
CA LYS A 119 -7.70 18.51 22.58
C LYS A 119 -7.94 18.74 21.09
N LEU A 120 -7.53 19.89 20.53
CA LEU A 120 -7.68 20.18 19.09
C LEU A 120 -6.83 19.27 18.21
N ILE A 121 -5.57 19.01 18.59
CA ILE A 121 -4.70 18.04 17.91
C ILE A 121 -5.37 16.65 17.90
N GLY A 122 -5.88 16.20 19.05
CA GLY A 122 -6.59 14.92 19.15
C GLY A 122 -7.90 14.85 18.36
N LYS A 123 -8.51 16.00 18.04
CA LYS A 123 -9.68 16.14 17.16
C LYS A 123 -9.33 16.18 15.67
N GLY A 124 -8.05 16.13 15.32
CA GLY A 124 -7.60 16.31 13.95
C GLY A 124 -7.66 17.77 13.46
N GLN A 125 -7.65 18.74 14.38
CA GLN A 125 -7.65 20.17 14.06
C GLN A 125 -6.27 20.79 14.33
N ALA A 126 -5.21 20.11 13.86
CA ALA A 126 -3.83 20.54 14.07
C ALA A 126 -3.53 21.90 13.40
N GLY A 127 -4.23 22.23 12.30
CA GLY A 127 -4.15 23.54 11.65
C GLY A 127 -4.53 24.72 12.55
N SER A 128 -5.32 24.48 13.60
CA SER A 128 -5.80 25.51 14.53
C SER A 128 -4.86 25.75 15.72
N VAL A 129 -3.68 25.13 15.75
CA VAL A 129 -2.71 25.28 16.86
C VAL A 129 -1.31 25.64 16.39
N ILE A 130 -1.10 25.86 15.10
CA ILE A 130 0.24 26.04 14.52
C ILE A 130 0.90 27.29 15.07
N ARG A 131 0.18 28.43 15.10
CA ARG A 131 0.75 29.69 15.60
C ARG A 131 1.11 29.57 17.08
N ASN A 132 0.30 28.88 17.88
CA ASN A 132 0.60 28.57 19.28
C ASN A 132 1.87 27.72 19.41
N LEU A 133 2.01 26.64 18.63
CA LEU A 133 3.19 25.78 18.67
C LEU A 133 4.46 26.57 18.30
N LEU A 134 4.38 27.42 17.27
CA LEU A 134 5.48 28.29 16.87
C LEU A 134 5.82 29.31 17.96
N LEU A 135 4.82 29.90 18.60
CA LEU A 135 5.01 30.83 19.72
C LEU A 135 5.72 30.15 20.88
N ASP A 136 5.33 28.92 21.25
CA ASP A 136 5.95 28.16 22.35
C ASP A 136 7.43 27.87 22.05
N LEU A 137 7.74 27.40 20.83
CA LEU A 137 9.12 27.18 20.41
C LEU A 137 9.96 28.47 20.45
N TYR A 138 9.35 29.60 20.08
CA TYR A 138 10.01 30.91 20.08
C TYR A 138 10.23 31.46 21.50
N ILE A 139 9.26 31.30 22.40
CA ILE A 139 9.39 31.68 23.81
C ILE A 139 10.48 30.83 24.48
N ALA A 140 10.43 29.51 24.32
CA ALA A 140 11.45 28.59 24.85
C ALA A 140 12.86 28.93 24.33
N HIS A 141 12.96 29.32 23.05
CA HIS A 141 14.20 29.83 22.49
C HIS A 141 14.68 31.10 23.20
N LYS A 142 13.81 32.11 23.34
CA LYS A 142 14.15 33.37 24.03
C LYS A 142 14.60 33.14 25.47
N GLU A 143 13.94 32.24 26.19
CA GLU A 143 14.29 31.87 27.55
C GLU A 143 15.68 31.21 27.62
N LYS A 144 15.95 30.20 26.78
CA LYS A 144 17.28 29.56 26.70
C LYS A 144 18.38 30.58 26.41
N ILE A 145 18.16 31.49 25.46
CA ILE A 145 19.12 32.55 25.12
C ILE A 145 19.27 33.55 26.27
N SER A 146 18.19 33.91 26.96
CA SER A 146 18.22 34.82 28.10
C SER A 146 19.02 34.24 29.28
N VAL A 147 18.81 32.96 29.60
CA VAL A 147 19.56 32.24 30.64
C VAL A 147 21.05 32.18 30.29
N ALA A 148 21.39 31.76 29.07
CA ALA A 148 22.78 31.71 28.63
C ALA A 148 23.44 33.10 28.62
N LYS A 149 22.70 34.14 28.21
CA LYS A 149 23.18 35.53 28.25
C LYS A 149 23.45 35.99 29.68
N LYS A 150 22.58 35.67 30.64
CA LYS A 150 22.81 35.98 32.06
C LYS A 150 24.06 35.26 32.60
N GLN A 151 24.23 33.98 32.25
CA GLN A 151 25.42 33.20 32.64
C GLN A 151 26.72 33.79 32.07
N LEU A 152 26.71 34.21 30.80
CA LEU A 152 27.87 34.84 30.16
C LEU A 152 28.12 36.28 30.67
N MET A 153 27.06 37.02 31.00
CA MET A 153 27.19 38.36 31.57
C MET A 153 27.84 38.34 32.96
N GLY A 154 27.48 37.39 33.83
CA GLY A 154 27.89 37.43 35.23
C GLY A 154 27.52 38.79 35.85
N GLU A 155 28.51 39.49 36.41
CA GLU A 155 28.35 40.86 36.96
C GLU A 155 28.59 41.99 35.93
N ARG A 156 28.94 41.66 34.68
CA ARG A 156 29.33 42.65 33.66
C ARG A 156 28.11 43.36 33.08
N LYS A 157 28.21 44.69 32.93
CA LYS A 157 27.15 45.52 32.31
C LYS A 157 26.97 45.31 30.79
N ARG A 158 27.96 44.76 30.08
CA ARG A 158 27.91 44.57 28.61
C ARG A 158 28.69 43.32 28.18
N LEU A 159 28.12 42.55 27.24
CA LEU A 159 28.76 41.38 26.65
C LEU A 159 29.80 41.78 25.58
N PRO A 160 31.05 41.28 25.65
CA PRO A 160 32.04 41.37 24.57
C PRO A 160 31.55 40.69 23.28
N SER A 161 32.04 41.13 22.11
CA SER A 161 31.62 40.59 20.80
C SER A 161 31.85 39.08 20.68
N ALA A 162 32.99 38.56 21.14
CA ALA A 162 33.30 37.12 21.10
C ALA A 162 32.32 36.26 21.94
N GLU A 163 31.73 36.81 23.02
CA GLU A 163 30.72 36.11 23.82
C GLU A 163 29.33 36.20 23.17
N LYS A 164 29.07 37.22 22.34
CA LYS A 164 27.84 37.28 21.54
C LYS A 164 27.82 36.22 20.47
N ASP A 165 28.98 35.90 19.88
CA ASP A 165 29.10 34.81 18.92
C ASP A 165 28.78 33.46 19.55
N LYS A 166 29.15 33.26 20.82
CA LYS A 166 28.74 32.06 21.59
C LYS A 166 27.21 31.95 21.73
N LEU A 167 26.49 33.06 21.89
CA LEU A 167 25.03 33.04 21.92
C LEU A 167 24.41 32.65 20.56
N LEU A 168 25.08 32.94 19.44
CA LEU A 168 24.64 32.54 18.10
C LEU A 168 24.86 31.05 17.83
N LEU A 169 25.77 30.40 18.57
CA LEU A 169 26.07 28.96 18.45
C LEU A 169 25.12 28.05 19.25
N ILE A 170 24.32 28.60 20.16
CA ILE A 170 23.35 27.82 20.96
C ILE A 170 22.32 27.17 20.04
N ASP A 171 22.33 25.85 19.94
CA ASP A 171 21.34 25.14 19.14
C ASP A 171 20.01 25.05 19.90
N THR A 172 18.93 25.54 19.31
CA THR A 172 17.58 25.46 19.88
C THR A 172 16.60 24.95 18.83
N GLU A 173 15.49 24.42 19.30
CA GLU A 173 14.41 23.88 18.46
C GLU A 173 13.91 24.92 17.44
N TRP A 174 13.73 26.18 17.87
CA TRP A 174 13.42 27.30 16.98
C TRP A 174 14.48 27.54 15.89
N ARG A 175 15.78 27.50 16.23
CA ARG A 175 16.87 27.69 15.26
C ARG A 175 16.98 26.53 14.28
N GLN A 176 16.72 25.30 14.75
CA GLN A 176 16.63 24.12 13.89
C GLN A 176 15.49 24.29 12.88
N LEU A 177 14.31 24.75 13.33
CA LEU A 177 13.18 25.06 12.45
C LEU A 177 13.53 26.16 11.44
N GLU A 178 14.05 27.30 11.90
CA GLU A 178 14.46 28.41 11.02
C GLU A 178 15.49 27.96 9.98
N LYS A 179 16.49 27.17 10.39
CA LYS A 179 17.51 26.64 9.46
C LYS A 179 16.88 25.82 8.36
N VAL A 180 15.91 24.97 8.70
CA VAL A 180 15.17 24.17 7.72
C VAL A 180 14.37 25.07 6.78
N LEU A 181 13.64 26.07 7.30
CA LEU A 181 12.81 26.95 6.47
C LEU A 181 13.64 27.86 5.54
N ILE A 182 14.78 28.37 6.02
CA ILE A 182 15.71 29.17 5.22
C ILE A 182 16.37 28.32 4.13
N GLU A 183 16.75 27.07 4.46
CA GLU A 183 17.39 26.17 3.52
C GLU A 183 16.45 25.79 2.37
N VAL A 184 15.20 25.45 2.69
CA VAL A 184 14.22 24.88 1.75
C VAL A 184 13.39 25.94 1.05
N PHE A 185 12.81 26.87 1.81
CA PHE A 185 11.83 27.83 1.31
C PHE A 185 12.38 29.25 1.20
N ARG A 186 13.60 29.51 1.69
CA ARG A 186 14.20 30.85 1.74
C ARG A 186 13.30 31.85 2.49
N VAL A 187 12.67 31.38 3.58
CA VAL A 187 11.85 32.23 4.45
C VAL A 187 12.27 32.14 5.90
N LYS A 188 11.88 33.14 6.68
CA LYS A 188 12.00 33.22 8.14
C LYS A 188 10.63 33.51 8.76
N LEU A 189 10.36 32.89 9.91
CA LEU A 189 9.18 33.15 10.72
C LEU A 189 9.46 34.24 11.76
N GLU A 190 8.52 35.15 11.96
CA GLU A 190 8.60 36.23 12.96
C GLU A 190 7.30 36.24 13.81
N PRO A 191 7.25 35.46 14.91
CA PRO A 191 6.15 35.54 15.86
C PRO A 191 6.10 36.92 16.52
N LYS A 192 4.91 37.53 16.57
CA LYS A 192 4.72 38.82 17.25
C LYS A 192 4.81 38.62 18.77
N PRO A 193 5.27 39.64 19.52
CA PRO A 193 5.18 39.62 20.97
C PRO A 193 3.74 39.34 21.42
N PHE A 194 3.58 38.37 22.30
CA PHE A 194 2.28 37.96 22.82
C PHE A 194 2.30 38.07 24.34
N ASP A 195 1.23 38.62 24.88
CA ASP A 195 0.97 38.72 26.32
C ASP A 195 -0.50 38.37 26.52
N SER A 196 -0.77 37.30 27.26
CA SER A 196 -2.13 36.80 27.49
C SER A 196 -3.02 37.77 28.26
N ASN A 197 -2.47 38.81 28.90
CA ASN A 197 -3.25 39.85 29.56
C ASN A 197 -3.80 40.90 28.58
N PHE A 198 -3.21 41.01 27.38
CA PHE A 198 -3.53 42.08 26.42
C PHE A 198 -3.94 41.55 25.04
N HIS A 199 -3.61 40.30 24.72
CA HIS A 199 -3.80 39.73 23.39
C HIS A 199 -4.61 38.42 23.47
N ASN A 200 -5.57 38.29 22.55
CA ASN A 200 -6.35 37.07 22.38
C ASN A 200 -5.83 36.18 21.26
N PHE A 201 -5.21 36.77 20.24
CA PHE A 201 -4.79 36.07 19.02
C PHE A 201 -3.28 36.02 18.89
N VAL A 202 -2.78 34.88 18.42
CA VAL A 202 -1.37 34.66 18.11
C VAL A 202 -1.14 35.01 16.65
N HIS A 203 -0.13 35.82 16.36
CA HIS A 203 0.25 36.21 15.01
C HIS A 203 1.70 35.81 14.71
N VAL A 204 1.90 35.25 13.52
CA VAL A 204 3.21 34.87 13.00
C VAL A 204 3.33 35.38 11.57
N ASP A 205 4.31 36.26 11.34
CA ASP A 205 4.60 36.78 10.02
C ASP A 205 5.67 35.91 9.33
N VAL A 206 5.62 35.84 7.99
CA VAL A 206 6.59 35.21 7.10
C VAL A 206 7.36 36.30 6.34
N LEU A 207 8.68 36.12 6.29
CA LEU A 207 9.63 37.05 5.66
C LEU A 207 10.50 36.29 4.66
N ASP A 208 10.58 36.78 3.42
CA ASP A 208 11.53 36.23 2.46
C ASP A 208 12.96 36.67 2.79
N VAL A 209 13.89 35.75 2.59
CA VAL A 209 15.30 35.99 2.81
C VAL A 209 16.12 35.68 1.56
N VAL A 210 17.12 36.51 1.29
CA VAL A 210 18.10 36.27 0.23
C VAL A 210 19.37 35.76 0.89
N LYS A 211 19.90 34.65 0.38
CA LYS A 211 21.16 34.08 0.84
C LYS A 211 22.29 34.71 0.01
N GLN A 212 23.17 35.50 0.65
CA GLN A 212 24.46 35.87 0.07
C GLN A 212 25.56 34.93 0.60
N GLU A 213 26.73 34.94 -0.03
CA GLU A 213 27.85 34.02 0.22
C GLU A 213 28.08 33.69 1.71
N ALA A 214 28.35 32.41 1.96
CA ALA A 214 28.77 31.78 3.21
C ALA A 214 28.42 32.50 4.54
N CYS A 215 27.11 32.59 4.85
CA CYS A 215 26.49 32.65 6.20
C CYS A 215 25.66 33.90 6.55
N GLU A 216 25.61 34.96 5.73
CA GLU A 216 24.72 36.10 6.02
C GLU A 216 23.37 35.98 5.30
N VAL A 217 22.30 35.90 6.09
CA VAL A 217 20.91 35.90 5.63
C VAL A 217 20.35 37.32 5.82
N LYS A 218 20.11 38.05 4.72
CA LYS A 218 19.49 39.39 4.78
C LYS A 218 18.01 39.31 4.41
N LYS A 219 17.19 40.12 5.11
CA LYS A 219 15.78 40.33 4.76
C LYS A 219 15.71 40.86 3.33
N ASN A 220 14.86 40.27 2.50
CA ASN A 220 14.61 40.80 1.18
C ASN A 220 13.88 42.16 1.33
N LYS A 221 14.48 43.26 0.87
CA LYS A 221 13.88 44.60 1.03
C LYS A 221 12.66 44.82 0.12
N THR A 222 12.49 43.97 -0.89
CA THR A 222 11.48 44.12 -1.95
C THR A 222 10.16 43.43 -1.60
N THR A 223 10.14 42.49 -0.66
CA THR A 223 8.94 41.75 -0.27
C THR A 223 8.47 42.12 1.13
N GLY A 224 7.17 42.43 1.25
CA GLY A 224 6.53 42.79 2.52
C GLY A 224 6.37 41.58 3.44
N ARG A 225 6.04 41.86 4.71
CA ARG A 225 5.63 40.83 5.68
C ARG A 225 4.31 40.24 5.25
N ARG A 226 4.19 38.91 5.30
CA ARG A 226 2.93 38.20 5.02
C ARG A 226 2.48 37.43 6.24
N ASP A 227 1.18 37.33 6.48
CA ASP A 227 0.68 36.42 7.51
C ASP A 227 0.96 34.96 7.09
N LEU A 228 1.32 34.11 8.05
CA LEU A 228 1.55 32.69 7.84
C LEU A 228 0.43 32.01 7.04
N MET A 229 -0.83 32.39 7.25
CA MET A 229 -1.99 31.83 6.55
C MET A 229 -1.95 32.03 5.02
N ILE A 230 -1.27 33.07 4.52
CA ILE A 230 -1.20 33.39 3.08
C ILE A 230 -0.33 32.38 2.32
N GLU A 231 0.55 31.67 3.03
CA GLU A 231 1.43 30.67 2.43
C GLU A 231 0.66 29.43 1.94
N GLY A 232 1.20 28.75 0.94
CA GLY A 232 0.57 27.55 0.37
C GLY A 232 0.42 26.41 1.38
N SER A 233 -0.59 25.56 1.19
CA SER A 233 -0.88 24.41 2.07
C SER A 233 0.31 23.48 2.27
N GLY A 234 1.12 23.24 1.23
CA GLY A 234 2.35 22.44 1.35
C GLY A 234 3.39 23.06 2.30
N PHE A 235 3.53 24.39 2.31
CA PHE A 235 4.40 25.09 3.25
C PHE A 235 3.87 24.96 4.68
N LEU A 236 2.57 25.17 4.89
CA LEU A 236 1.93 25.05 6.19
C LEU A 236 2.02 23.63 6.76
N GLN A 237 1.85 22.61 5.91
CA GLN A 237 2.03 21.21 6.31
C GLN A 237 3.48 20.94 6.73
N TRP A 238 4.45 21.48 6.00
CA TRP A 238 5.87 21.40 6.38
C TRP A 238 6.13 22.03 7.75
N VAL A 239 5.68 23.27 7.96
CA VAL A 239 5.86 23.98 9.23
C VAL A 239 5.23 23.19 10.39
N SER A 240 4.05 22.63 10.18
CA SER A 240 3.33 21.81 11.18
C SER A 240 4.10 20.55 11.55
N VAL A 241 4.54 19.78 10.54
CA VAL A 241 5.33 18.57 10.75
C VAL A 241 6.61 18.87 11.54
N PHE A 242 7.37 19.89 11.13
CA PHE A 242 8.63 20.23 11.80
C PHE A 242 8.43 20.85 13.18
N ALA A 243 7.39 21.66 13.39
CA ALA A 243 7.08 22.19 14.71
C ALA A 243 6.81 21.05 15.71
N LEU A 244 5.97 20.08 15.34
CA LEU A 244 5.68 18.91 16.17
C LEU A 244 6.89 17.99 16.35
N ALA A 245 7.69 17.80 15.29
CA ALA A 245 8.86 16.93 15.33
C ALA A 245 10.02 17.51 16.15
N LEU A 246 10.11 18.84 16.24
CA LEU A 246 11.14 19.53 16.99
C LEU A 246 10.76 19.76 18.45
N ASP A 247 9.47 19.83 18.76
CA ASP A 247 8.93 19.97 20.12
C ASP A 247 9.47 18.83 21.02
N PRO A 248 10.18 19.15 22.13
CA PRO A 248 10.75 18.16 23.02
C PRO A 248 9.68 17.36 23.78
N SER A 249 8.44 17.84 23.88
CA SER A 249 7.38 17.18 24.63
C SER A 249 6.79 15.95 23.92
N ASN A 250 6.98 15.81 22.61
CA ASN A 250 6.42 14.70 21.81
C ASN A 250 7.42 13.55 21.67
N ASP A 251 7.08 12.33 22.10
CA ASP A 251 7.96 11.16 21.93
C ASP A 251 7.69 10.43 20.60
N VAL A 252 6.42 10.41 20.18
CA VAL A 252 5.95 9.72 18.96
C VAL A 252 5.16 10.68 18.09
N LEU A 253 5.40 10.66 16.78
CA LEU A 253 4.60 11.36 15.80
C LEU A 253 3.83 10.37 14.92
N LEU A 254 2.52 10.60 14.80
CA LEU A 254 1.64 9.94 13.84
C LEU A 254 1.32 10.95 12.74
N LEU A 255 1.83 10.71 11.54
CA LEU A 255 1.64 11.60 10.40
C LEU A 255 0.75 10.91 9.37
N ASP A 256 -0.36 11.55 9.04
CA ASP A 256 -1.32 11.04 8.07
C ASP A 256 -1.26 11.89 6.81
N GLU A 257 -0.78 11.28 5.73
CA GLU A 257 -0.46 11.92 4.45
C GLU A 257 0.26 13.29 4.61
N PRO A 258 1.39 13.36 5.35
CA PRO A 258 2.16 14.60 5.48
C PRO A 258 2.74 15.11 4.14
N ASP A 259 2.64 14.29 3.10
CA ASP A 259 3.05 14.52 1.72
C ASP A 259 1.93 14.96 0.78
N ALA A 260 0.66 14.88 1.21
CA ALA A 260 -0.45 15.44 0.46
C ALA A 260 -0.18 16.94 0.21
N HIS A 261 -0.19 17.36 -1.05
CA HIS A 261 0.11 18.73 -1.52
C HIS A 261 1.60 19.12 -1.63
N LEU A 262 2.54 18.19 -1.48
CA LEU A 262 3.96 18.45 -1.72
C LEU A 262 4.42 17.96 -3.10
N HIS A 263 5.28 18.73 -3.74
CA HIS A 263 6.04 18.26 -4.91
C HIS A 263 7.01 17.14 -4.50
N ALA A 264 7.28 16.17 -5.38
CA ALA A 264 8.11 14.99 -5.09
C ALA A 264 9.50 15.30 -4.48
N SER A 265 10.12 16.40 -4.91
CA SER A 265 11.40 16.88 -4.34
C SER A 265 11.28 17.29 -2.87
N LEU A 266 10.18 17.94 -2.48
CA LEU A 266 9.90 18.31 -1.10
C LEU A 266 9.54 17.08 -0.27
N GLN A 267 8.79 16.12 -0.81
CA GLN A 267 8.49 14.86 -0.12
C GLN A 267 9.78 14.11 0.27
N SER A 268 10.71 14.00 -0.68
CA SER A 268 12.03 13.37 -0.46
C SER A 268 12.82 14.07 0.65
N LEU A 269 12.81 15.40 0.63
CA LEU A 269 13.54 16.21 1.60
C LEU A 269 12.90 16.17 2.99
N LEU A 270 11.57 16.11 3.07
CA LEU A 270 10.80 15.94 4.30
C LEU A 270 11.26 14.67 5.00
N LEU A 271 11.21 13.54 4.31
CA LEU A 271 11.60 12.23 4.85
C LEU A 271 13.05 12.24 5.34
N LYS A 272 13.99 12.76 4.53
CA LYS A 272 15.42 12.83 4.90
C LYS A 272 15.66 13.65 6.18
N LYS A 273 14.95 14.78 6.32
CA LYS A 273 15.08 15.64 7.50
C LYS A 273 14.40 15.02 8.73
N LEU A 274 13.24 14.37 8.55
CA LEU A 274 12.57 13.64 9.62
C LEU A 274 13.42 12.48 10.15
N GLU A 275 14.04 11.67 9.28
CA GLU A 275 14.96 10.60 9.71
C GLU A 275 16.11 11.13 10.56
N LYS A 276 16.64 12.32 10.22
CA LYS A 276 17.69 12.97 11.01
C LYS A 276 17.18 13.35 12.39
N ILE A 277 15.97 13.91 12.49
CA ILE A 277 15.35 14.29 13.77
C ILE A 277 15.08 13.05 14.63
N CYS A 278 14.56 11.96 14.05
CA CYS A 278 14.35 10.68 14.75
C CYS A 278 15.64 10.20 15.44
N LYS A 279 16.75 10.19 14.68
CA LYS A 279 18.06 9.77 15.18
C LYS A 279 18.63 10.71 16.24
N SER A 280 18.49 12.02 16.06
CA SER A 280 19.10 13.00 16.97
C SER A 280 18.33 13.20 18.27
N LYS A 281 17.00 13.05 18.23
CA LYS A 281 16.11 13.35 19.37
C LYS A 281 15.44 12.12 19.98
N ASN A 282 15.82 10.92 19.54
CA ASN A 282 15.22 9.66 19.98
C ASN A 282 13.68 9.66 19.90
N LYS A 283 13.15 10.03 18.73
CA LYS A 283 11.70 10.09 18.46
C LYS A 283 11.30 8.98 17.50
N GLN A 284 10.08 8.45 17.67
CA GLN A 284 9.48 7.52 16.72
C GLN A 284 8.51 8.26 15.80
N ILE A 285 8.56 7.99 14.50
CA ILE A 285 7.62 8.53 13.52
C ILE A 285 6.95 7.36 12.82
N LEU A 286 5.62 7.36 12.84
CA LEU A 286 4.76 6.48 12.07
C LEU A 286 4.06 7.36 11.03
N MET A 287 4.21 7.01 9.77
CA MET A 287 3.70 7.81 8.66
C MET A 287 2.84 6.93 7.74
N VAL A 288 1.67 7.44 7.40
CA VAL A 288 0.79 6.88 6.37
C VAL A 288 0.96 7.72 5.10
N SER A 289 1.14 7.06 3.97
CA SER A 289 1.26 7.72 2.67
C SER A 289 0.89 6.77 1.54
N HIS A 290 0.27 7.34 0.51
CA HIS A 290 0.03 6.69 -0.77
C HIS A 290 1.07 7.09 -1.84
N SER A 291 2.06 7.93 -1.52
CA SER A 291 3.04 8.43 -2.49
C SER A 291 4.03 7.32 -2.92
N PRO A 292 4.06 6.95 -4.21
CA PRO A 292 5.04 6.00 -4.72
C PRO A 292 6.47 6.50 -4.54
N GLU A 293 6.68 7.83 -4.59
CA GLU A 293 8.00 8.44 -4.46
C GLU A 293 8.58 8.25 -3.06
N LEU A 294 7.74 8.35 -2.03
CA LEU A 294 8.18 8.10 -0.65
C LEU A 294 8.43 6.62 -0.40
N ILE A 295 7.54 5.76 -0.89
CA ILE A 295 7.72 4.30 -0.81
C ILE A 295 9.06 3.93 -1.43
N LYS A 296 9.40 4.45 -2.63
CA LYS A 296 10.70 4.22 -3.31
C LYS A 296 11.91 4.61 -2.46
N LEU A 297 11.85 5.67 -1.65
CA LEU A 297 12.97 6.14 -0.85
C LEU A 297 13.20 5.36 0.45
N VAL A 298 12.14 4.79 1.04
CA VAL A 298 12.21 4.10 2.33
C VAL A 298 12.73 2.66 2.16
N ASP A 299 13.58 2.19 3.08
CA ASP A 299 14.02 0.79 3.11
C ASP A 299 12.81 -0.14 3.32
N TYR A 300 12.71 -1.22 2.54
CA TYR A 300 11.55 -2.13 2.56
C TYR A 300 11.24 -2.67 3.97
N ARG A 301 12.25 -2.87 4.83
CA ARG A 301 12.08 -3.36 6.21
C ARG A 301 11.30 -2.38 7.11
N LYS A 302 11.22 -1.12 6.72
CA LYS A 302 10.45 -0.08 7.44
C LYS A 302 9.03 0.09 6.90
N ILE A 303 8.69 -0.57 5.79
CA ILE A 303 7.38 -0.44 5.14
C ILE A 303 6.46 -1.51 5.72
N LEU A 304 5.39 -1.05 6.35
CA LEU A 304 4.27 -1.88 6.79
C LEU A 304 3.17 -1.78 5.74
N HIS A 305 2.97 -2.85 4.96
CA HIS A 305 1.88 -2.91 3.99
C HIS A 305 0.59 -3.33 4.70
N VAL A 306 -0.50 -2.60 4.46
CA VAL A 306 -1.81 -2.85 5.08
C VAL A 306 -2.84 -3.10 3.99
N GLU A 307 -3.46 -4.27 4.00
CA GLU A 307 -4.47 -4.69 3.01
C GLU A 307 -5.39 -5.76 3.63
N ASP A 308 -6.69 -5.71 3.33
CA ASP A 308 -7.69 -6.68 3.82
C ASP A 308 -7.62 -6.97 5.33
N SER A 309 -7.43 -5.91 6.14
CA SER A 309 -7.26 -5.98 7.61
C SER A 309 -6.01 -6.75 8.08
N LYS A 310 -5.07 -7.04 7.20
CA LYS A 310 -3.74 -7.58 7.53
C LYS A 310 -2.69 -6.49 7.40
N ALA A 311 -1.72 -6.50 8.31
CA ALA A 311 -0.58 -5.60 8.28
C ALA A 311 0.70 -6.43 8.32
N ILE A 312 1.53 -6.35 7.28
CA ILE A 312 2.73 -7.18 7.12
C ILE A 312 3.91 -6.28 6.72
N TYR A 313 5.03 -6.42 7.43
CA TYR A 313 6.28 -5.77 7.03
C TYR A 313 6.85 -6.45 5.79
N LEU A 314 7.34 -5.65 4.84
CA LEU A 314 7.99 -6.21 3.66
C LEU A 314 9.29 -6.92 4.06
N GLN A 315 9.52 -8.10 3.47
CA GLN A 315 10.69 -8.95 3.72
C GLN A 315 11.76 -8.83 2.64
N SER A 316 11.40 -8.33 1.45
CA SER A 316 12.32 -8.22 0.31
C SER A 316 12.12 -6.93 -0.50
N ARG A 317 13.09 -6.60 -1.36
CA ARG A 317 13.03 -5.42 -2.24
C ARG A 317 12.03 -5.61 -3.36
N GLU A 318 11.73 -6.85 -3.71
CA GLU A 318 10.86 -7.28 -4.79
C GLU A 318 9.39 -7.11 -4.36
N GLN A 319 9.05 -7.42 -3.10
CA GLN A 319 7.72 -7.18 -2.54
C GLN A 319 7.38 -5.68 -2.58
N LYS A 320 8.37 -4.80 -2.40
CA LYS A 320 8.20 -3.35 -2.51
C LYS A 320 7.80 -2.92 -3.92
N VAL A 321 8.23 -3.63 -4.96
CA VAL A 321 7.86 -3.36 -6.36
C VAL A 321 6.40 -3.69 -6.59
N LEU A 322 5.96 -4.84 -6.07
CA LEU A 322 4.57 -5.26 -6.16
C LEU A 322 3.66 -4.22 -5.49
N VAL A 323 4.04 -3.71 -4.31
CA VAL A 323 3.31 -2.61 -3.64
C VAL A 323 3.26 -1.35 -4.51
N LEU A 324 4.38 -0.97 -5.16
CA LEU A 324 4.43 0.19 -6.06
C LEU A 324 3.55 0.02 -7.31
N GLU A 325 3.45 -1.20 -7.83
CA GLU A 325 2.61 -1.58 -8.98
C GLU A 325 1.13 -1.78 -8.59
N GLY A 326 0.76 -1.54 -7.32
CA GLY A 326 -0.58 -1.78 -6.80
C GLY A 326 -0.98 -3.26 -6.78
N LEU A 327 0.00 -4.16 -6.84
CA LEU A 327 -0.22 -5.60 -6.75
C LEU A 327 -0.30 -5.98 -5.26
N GLY A 328 -1.45 -6.52 -4.87
CA GLY A 328 -1.74 -6.88 -3.48
C GLY A 328 -0.77 -7.91 -2.88
N SER A 329 -0.73 -7.94 -1.56
CA SER A 329 0.09 -8.84 -0.71
C SER A 329 -0.11 -10.32 -0.97
N LYS A 330 -1.22 -10.71 -1.62
CA LYS A 330 -1.45 -12.08 -2.10
C LYS A 330 -0.37 -12.59 -3.06
N TYR A 331 0.37 -11.69 -3.71
CA TYR A 331 1.46 -12.04 -4.64
C TYR A 331 2.83 -12.18 -3.95
N PHE A 332 2.93 -11.97 -2.64
CA PHE A 332 4.21 -12.10 -1.93
C PHE A 332 4.75 -13.54 -1.87
N PRO A 333 3.95 -14.58 -1.57
CA PRO A 333 4.44 -15.96 -1.61
C PRO A 333 4.87 -16.37 -3.02
N LEU A 334 4.10 -15.96 -4.04
CA LEU A 334 4.40 -16.20 -5.45
C LEU A 334 5.79 -15.66 -5.83
N LEU A 335 6.19 -14.53 -5.24
CA LEU A 335 7.48 -13.91 -5.51
C LEU A 335 8.65 -14.73 -4.96
N ASP A 336 8.48 -15.32 -3.78
CA ASP A 336 9.51 -16.18 -3.18
C ASP A 336 9.75 -17.40 -4.09
N ASP A 337 8.67 -18.00 -4.59
CA ASP A 337 8.73 -19.10 -5.59
C ASP A 337 9.40 -18.64 -6.90
N ILE A 338 9.10 -17.43 -7.39
CA ILE A 338 9.74 -16.85 -8.58
C ILE A 338 11.26 -16.66 -8.37
N ILE A 339 11.67 -16.19 -7.19
CA ILE A 339 13.09 -15.99 -6.86
C ILE A 339 13.82 -17.33 -6.81
N GLU A 340 13.19 -18.36 -6.25
CA GLU A 340 13.75 -19.71 -6.14
C GLU A 340 13.89 -20.36 -7.52
N HIS A 341 12.78 -20.45 -8.27
CA HIS A 341 12.71 -21.26 -9.47
C HIS A 341 13.02 -20.50 -10.78
N LYS A 342 12.74 -19.20 -10.84
CA LYS A 342 13.02 -18.29 -11.99
C LYS A 342 12.33 -18.66 -13.30
N LYS A 343 11.44 -19.64 -13.32
CA LYS A 343 10.61 -20.02 -14.47
C LYS A 343 9.17 -19.64 -14.18
N ILE A 344 8.55 -18.84 -15.06
CA ILE A 344 7.25 -18.25 -14.81
C ILE A 344 6.31 -18.56 -15.98
N LEU A 345 5.11 -19.05 -15.69
CA LEU A 345 4.01 -19.18 -16.64
C LEU A 345 2.91 -18.19 -16.27
N LEU A 346 2.67 -17.20 -17.14
CA LEU A 346 1.56 -16.27 -16.99
C LEU A 346 0.35 -16.77 -17.80
N VAL A 347 -0.75 -17.04 -17.11
CA VAL A 347 -2.03 -17.51 -17.66
C VAL A 347 -3.17 -16.61 -17.21
N GLU A 348 -4.30 -16.67 -17.91
CA GLU A 348 -5.48 -15.87 -17.54
C GLU A 348 -6.30 -16.54 -16.43
N ASN A 349 -6.39 -17.87 -16.43
CA ASN A 349 -7.08 -18.64 -15.40
C ASN A 349 -6.28 -19.87 -14.93
N ASN A 350 -6.54 -20.32 -13.71
CA ASN A 350 -5.97 -21.58 -13.18
C ASN A 350 -6.44 -22.83 -13.95
N SER A 351 -7.57 -22.75 -14.67
CA SER A 351 -8.06 -23.83 -15.54
C SER A 351 -7.07 -24.15 -16.66
N ASP A 352 -6.39 -23.12 -17.16
CA ASP A 352 -5.57 -23.21 -18.36
C ASP A 352 -4.33 -24.04 -18.05
N THR A 353 -3.68 -23.75 -16.91
CA THR A 353 -2.56 -24.55 -16.44
C THR A 353 -2.95 -25.99 -16.16
N ARG A 354 -4.15 -26.24 -15.61
CA ARG A 354 -4.64 -27.60 -15.40
C ARG A 354 -4.79 -28.35 -16.72
N ILE A 355 -5.36 -27.72 -17.75
CA ILE A 355 -5.52 -28.32 -19.08
C ILE A 355 -4.13 -28.64 -19.68
N LEU A 356 -3.21 -27.68 -19.66
CA LEU A 356 -1.84 -27.87 -20.16
C LEU A 356 -1.10 -28.98 -19.43
N SER A 357 -1.25 -29.06 -18.10
CA SER A 357 -0.67 -30.11 -17.26
C SER A 357 -1.19 -31.50 -17.65
N HIS A 358 -2.50 -31.66 -17.87
CA HIS A 358 -3.07 -32.95 -18.30
C HIS A 358 -2.59 -33.35 -19.70
N PHE A 359 -2.56 -32.41 -20.65
CA PHE A 359 -2.00 -32.67 -21.98
C PHE A 359 -0.52 -33.04 -21.92
N CYS A 360 0.26 -32.41 -21.02
CA CYS A 360 1.66 -32.77 -20.81
C CYS A 360 1.82 -34.24 -20.42
N PHE A 361 1.03 -34.71 -19.45
CA PHE A 361 1.02 -36.11 -19.05
C PHE A 361 0.58 -37.06 -20.18
N GLN A 362 -0.41 -36.68 -20.99
CA GLN A 362 -0.87 -37.49 -22.14
C GLN A 362 0.17 -37.59 -23.26
N LEU A 363 1.00 -36.57 -23.44
CA LEU A 363 2.12 -36.61 -24.38
C LEU A 363 3.29 -37.49 -23.88
N GLY A 364 3.23 -37.96 -22.62
CA GLY A 364 4.30 -38.72 -21.97
C GLY A 364 5.42 -37.84 -21.40
N LEU A 365 5.12 -36.56 -21.13
CA LEU A 365 6.04 -35.59 -20.55
C LEU A 365 5.67 -35.33 -19.08
N GLU A 366 6.65 -34.93 -18.27
CA GLU A 366 6.42 -34.53 -16.87
C GLU A 366 6.19 -33.01 -16.79
N TRP A 367 5.16 -32.60 -16.05
CA TRP A 367 4.90 -31.19 -15.80
C TRP A 367 6.03 -30.61 -14.91
N PRO A 368 6.71 -29.52 -15.31
CA PRO A 368 7.89 -29.05 -14.59
C PRO A 368 7.56 -28.55 -13.18
N ALA A 369 8.21 -29.13 -12.15
CA ALA A 369 8.00 -28.75 -10.76
C ALA A 369 8.58 -27.36 -10.40
N ASN A 370 9.53 -26.87 -11.19
CA ASN A 370 10.13 -25.55 -11.05
C ASN A 370 9.37 -24.46 -11.83
N LEU A 371 8.17 -24.73 -12.34
CA LEU A 371 7.38 -23.73 -13.06
C LEU A 371 6.44 -23.01 -12.09
N VAL A 372 6.61 -21.70 -11.98
CA VAL A 372 5.77 -20.86 -11.12
C VAL A 372 4.59 -20.31 -11.90
N GLU A 373 3.38 -20.63 -11.44
CA GLU A 373 2.12 -20.26 -12.09
C GLU A 373 1.66 -18.86 -11.64
N TRP A 374 1.55 -17.91 -12.56
CA TRP A 374 1.04 -16.57 -12.29
C TRP A 374 -0.25 -16.31 -13.05
N VAL A 375 -1.38 -16.28 -12.33
CA VAL A 375 -2.68 -15.93 -12.89
C VAL A 375 -2.88 -14.41 -12.96
N THR A 376 -3.09 -13.87 -14.17
CA THR A 376 -3.32 -12.44 -14.41
C THR A 376 -4.12 -12.18 -15.69
N ASN A 377 -5.07 -11.24 -15.62
CA ASN A 377 -5.87 -10.78 -16.77
C ASN A 377 -5.23 -9.59 -17.52
N LYS A 378 -4.00 -9.18 -17.15
CA LYS A 378 -3.29 -8.08 -17.81
C LYS A 378 -2.91 -8.45 -19.24
N ARG A 379 -2.91 -7.47 -20.15
CA ARG A 379 -2.49 -7.65 -21.56
C ARG A 379 -0.98 -7.91 -21.66
N HIS A 380 -0.53 -8.47 -22.79
CA HIS A 380 0.89 -8.76 -23.06
C HIS A 380 1.82 -7.56 -22.81
N GLY A 381 1.40 -6.34 -23.17
CA GLY A 381 2.21 -5.12 -22.95
C GLY A 381 2.44 -4.79 -21.47
N GLU A 382 1.43 -4.98 -20.62
CA GLU A 382 1.55 -4.75 -19.17
C GLU A 382 2.36 -5.88 -18.50
N ARG A 383 2.13 -7.14 -18.92
CA ARG A 383 2.91 -8.29 -18.47
C ARG A 383 4.40 -8.11 -18.79
N LYS A 384 4.72 -7.54 -19.97
CA LYS A 384 6.09 -7.19 -20.38
C LYS A 384 6.77 -6.27 -19.36
N THR A 385 6.15 -5.13 -19.05
CA THR A 385 6.73 -4.14 -18.12
C THR A 385 7.01 -4.77 -16.77
N LEU A 386 6.05 -5.51 -16.24
CA LEU A 386 6.17 -6.20 -14.96
C LEU A 386 7.34 -7.21 -14.94
N ILE A 387 7.43 -8.07 -15.95
CA ILE A 387 8.47 -9.10 -16.03
C ILE A 387 9.86 -8.49 -16.24
N ILE A 388 9.99 -7.41 -17.02
CA ILE A 388 11.28 -6.72 -17.19
C ILE A 388 11.76 -6.14 -15.86
N GLU A 389 10.88 -5.44 -15.13
CA GLU A 389 11.24 -4.86 -13.83
C GLU A 389 11.60 -5.92 -12.79
N LEU A 390 10.87 -7.04 -12.76
CA LEU A 390 11.17 -8.17 -11.90
C LEU A 390 12.51 -8.82 -12.27
N ASN A 391 12.76 -9.05 -13.57
CA ASN A 391 14.01 -9.63 -14.04
C ASN A 391 15.21 -8.77 -13.63
N GLN A 392 15.15 -7.46 -13.82
CA GLN A 392 16.24 -6.54 -13.45
C GLN A 392 16.59 -6.65 -11.96
N LYS A 393 15.58 -6.75 -11.09
CA LYS A 393 15.79 -6.81 -9.63
C LYS A 393 16.29 -8.18 -9.17
N ILE A 394 15.72 -9.27 -9.71
CA ILE A 394 16.16 -10.63 -9.42
C ILE A 394 17.58 -10.87 -9.94
N MET A 395 17.93 -10.31 -11.09
CA MET A 395 19.29 -10.37 -11.65
C MET A 395 20.29 -9.65 -10.73
N GLN A 396 19.95 -8.47 -10.19
CA GLN A 396 20.82 -7.74 -9.25
C GLN A 396 21.13 -8.53 -7.97
N GLN A 397 20.22 -9.39 -7.51
CA GLN A 397 20.40 -10.15 -6.28
C GLN A 397 21.02 -11.54 -6.51
N THR A 398 20.56 -12.25 -7.55
CA THR A 398 20.89 -13.67 -7.75
C THR A 398 21.85 -13.92 -8.91
N ASN A 399 22.15 -12.89 -9.70
CA ASN A 399 22.96 -12.94 -10.92
C ASN A 399 22.48 -14.00 -11.93
N LYS A 400 21.18 -14.31 -11.92
CA LYS A 400 20.53 -15.23 -12.87
C LYS A 400 19.24 -14.60 -13.41
N PRO A 401 18.99 -14.65 -14.72
CA PRO A 401 17.77 -14.14 -15.33
C PRO A 401 16.56 -15.00 -14.98
N ILE A 402 15.37 -14.41 -15.05
CA ILE A 402 14.11 -15.15 -15.12
C ILE A 402 13.77 -15.50 -16.57
N ALA A 403 13.06 -16.60 -16.77
CA ALA A 403 12.45 -16.97 -18.03
C ALA A 403 10.94 -17.08 -17.85
N ALA A 404 10.20 -16.22 -18.53
CA ALA A 404 8.76 -16.12 -18.44
C ALA A 404 8.08 -16.50 -19.75
N TYR A 405 6.90 -17.10 -19.64
CA TYR A 405 6.06 -17.51 -20.75
C TYR A 405 4.68 -16.89 -20.56
N SER A 406 4.30 -15.94 -21.44
CA SER A 406 2.99 -15.29 -21.38
C SER A 406 2.04 -15.94 -22.36
N LEU A 407 1.09 -16.71 -21.84
CA LEU A 407 -0.01 -17.30 -22.60
C LEU A 407 -1.29 -16.48 -22.41
N ARG A 408 -1.97 -16.18 -23.51
CA ARG A 408 -3.29 -15.54 -23.52
C ARG A 408 -4.23 -16.24 -24.49
N ASP A 409 -5.51 -16.14 -24.19
CA ASP A 409 -6.58 -16.52 -25.11
C ASP A 409 -6.66 -15.51 -26.26
N LEU A 410 -7.29 -15.92 -27.38
CA LEU A 410 -7.55 -15.02 -28.50
C LEU A 410 -8.74 -14.10 -28.18
N ASP A 411 -9.67 -14.57 -27.34
CA ASP A 411 -10.93 -13.89 -27.04
C ASP A 411 -11.67 -13.50 -28.33
N ASP A 412 -11.94 -12.20 -28.51
CA ASP A 412 -12.61 -11.64 -29.68
C ASP A 412 -11.62 -10.98 -30.66
N ASP A 413 -10.30 -11.20 -30.49
CA ASP A 413 -9.29 -10.70 -31.42
C ASP A 413 -9.33 -11.45 -32.76
N ASN A 414 -8.86 -10.79 -33.82
CA ASN A 414 -8.87 -11.37 -35.15
C ASN A 414 -7.87 -12.52 -35.25
N TYR A 415 -8.24 -13.64 -35.88
CA TYR A 415 -7.38 -14.80 -36.08
C TYR A 415 -6.03 -14.46 -36.76
N SER A 416 -6.01 -13.47 -37.66
CA SER A 416 -4.79 -12.99 -38.31
C SER A 416 -3.81 -12.26 -37.37
N SER A 417 -4.21 -12.01 -36.13
CA SER A 417 -3.34 -11.44 -35.09
C SER A 417 -2.33 -12.45 -34.54
N THR A 418 -2.41 -13.73 -34.91
CA THR A 418 -1.53 -14.79 -34.37
C THR A 418 -1.01 -15.69 -35.48
N THR A 419 0.29 -16.01 -35.45
CA THR A 419 0.94 -16.90 -36.44
C THR A 419 0.68 -18.37 -36.14
N ASN A 420 1.11 -19.26 -37.06
CA ASN A 420 1.09 -20.71 -36.87
C ASN A 420 1.99 -21.23 -35.74
N THR A 421 2.93 -20.42 -35.26
CA THR A 421 3.76 -20.67 -34.08
C THR A 421 3.19 -20.03 -32.81
N LEU A 422 1.89 -19.68 -32.83
CA LEU A 422 1.16 -19.07 -31.71
C LEU A 422 1.73 -17.70 -31.28
N ARG A 423 2.51 -17.05 -32.15
CA ARG A 423 3.13 -15.76 -31.85
C ARG A 423 2.17 -14.63 -32.22
N PRO A 424 1.86 -13.70 -31.29
CA PRO A 424 1.02 -12.56 -31.61
C PRO A 424 1.76 -11.53 -32.48
N SER A 425 1.04 -10.94 -33.43
CA SER A 425 1.47 -9.88 -34.34
C SER A 425 1.91 -8.65 -33.55
N GLY A 426 3.08 -8.11 -33.89
CA GLY A 426 3.65 -6.94 -33.20
C GLY A 426 4.42 -7.26 -31.92
N PHE A 427 4.50 -8.52 -31.49
CA PHE A 427 5.31 -8.95 -30.36
C PHE A 427 6.47 -9.83 -30.83
N SER A 428 7.65 -9.65 -30.24
CA SER A 428 8.81 -10.54 -30.38
C SER A 428 9.26 -11.00 -29.01
N ASP A 429 9.84 -12.20 -28.91
CA ASP A 429 10.48 -12.66 -27.68
C ASP A 429 11.38 -11.53 -27.13
N GLN A 430 11.27 -11.24 -25.83
CA GLN A 430 12.11 -10.24 -25.18
C GLN A 430 13.36 -10.90 -24.65
N PHE A 431 14.47 -10.24 -24.89
CA PHE A 431 15.78 -10.63 -24.38
C PHE A 431 16.22 -9.63 -23.32
N ASP A 432 17.19 -10.05 -22.51
CA ASP A 432 17.88 -9.17 -21.58
C ASP A 432 18.74 -8.13 -22.29
N ASP A 433 19.26 -7.18 -21.51
CA ASP A 433 20.09 -6.08 -22.04
C ASP A 433 21.35 -6.59 -22.76
N SER A 434 21.80 -7.82 -22.45
CA SER A 434 22.91 -8.48 -23.14
C SER A 434 22.53 -9.16 -24.46
N GLY A 435 21.23 -9.34 -24.72
CA GLY A 435 20.70 -10.03 -25.89
C GLY A 435 20.85 -11.56 -25.86
N ASN A 436 21.42 -12.13 -24.81
CA ASN A 436 21.79 -13.54 -24.75
C ASN A 436 20.71 -14.41 -24.08
N TYR A 437 19.89 -13.83 -23.20
CA TYR A 437 18.91 -14.56 -22.41
C TYR A 437 17.49 -14.11 -22.72
N ARG A 438 16.65 -15.07 -23.08
CA ARG A 438 15.23 -14.83 -23.40
C ARG A 438 14.43 -14.68 -22.11
N ILE A 439 14.06 -13.45 -21.77
CA ILE A 439 13.31 -13.09 -20.56
C ILE A 439 11.84 -13.46 -20.70
N LEU A 440 11.22 -13.16 -21.84
CA LEU A 440 9.78 -13.31 -22.01
C LEU A 440 9.42 -13.80 -23.40
N ARG A 441 8.68 -14.90 -23.47
CA ARG A 441 8.08 -15.43 -24.69
C ARG A 441 6.59 -15.13 -24.70
N TYR A 442 6.07 -14.63 -25.82
CA TYR A 442 4.64 -14.33 -25.98
C TYR A 442 3.95 -15.40 -26.79
N ARG A 443 2.83 -15.89 -26.27
CA ARG A 443 1.91 -16.76 -27.00
C ARG A 443 0.48 -16.27 -26.85
N THR A 444 -0.24 -16.31 -27.96
CA THR A 444 -1.68 -16.14 -28.00
C THR A 444 -2.26 -17.37 -28.67
N LEU A 445 -3.34 -17.92 -28.13
CA LEU A 445 -4.03 -19.03 -28.77
C LEU A 445 -4.58 -18.62 -30.14
N ARG A 446 -4.73 -19.59 -31.04
CA ARG A 446 -5.35 -19.34 -32.36
C ARG A 446 -6.86 -19.53 -32.32
N ARG A 447 -7.36 -20.36 -31.41
CA ARG A 447 -8.79 -20.48 -31.10
C ARG A 447 -9.14 -19.49 -29.99
N ARG A 448 -10.43 -19.13 -29.93
CA ARG A 448 -11.01 -18.17 -28.99
C ARG A 448 -10.51 -18.35 -27.56
N GLU A 449 -10.71 -19.53 -26.97
CA GLU A 449 -10.27 -19.89 -25.60
C GLU A 449 -9.54 -21.25 -25.63
N ILE A 450 -8.84 -21.60 -24.55
CA ILE A 450 -8.22 -22.92 -24.42
C ILE A 450 -9.24 -24.07 -24.47
N GLU A 451 -10.47 -23.84 -24.01
CA GLU A 451 -11.57 -24.81 -24.09
C GLU A 451 -11.94 -25.19 -25.54
N ASN A 452 -11.66 -24.34 -26.53
CA ASN A 452 -11.89 -24.68 -27.94
C ASN A 452 -11.01 -25.83 -28.42
N TYR A 453 -9.91 -26.14 -27.73
CA TYR A 453 -9.06 -27.29 -28.01
C TYR A 453 -9.61 -28.58 -27.39
N LEU A 454 -10.61 -28.50 -26.51
CA LEU A 454 -11.22 -29.63 -25.84
C LEU A 454 -12.41 -30.24 -26.60
N ILE A 455 -12.82 -29.69 -27.75
CA ILE A 455 -13.93 -30.24 -28.54
C ILE A 455 -13.42 -31.35 -29.46
N ILE A 456 -13.50 -32.59 -28.97
CA ILE A 456 -13.03 -33.79 -29.67
C ILE A 456 -14.13 -34.86 -29.63
N PRO A 457 -14.84 -35.14 -30.74
CA PRO A 457 -15.99 -36.05 -30.75
C PRO A 457 -15.68 -37.46 -30.22
N SER A 458 -14.52 -38.02 -30.61
CA SER A 458 -14.06 -39.34 -30.16
C SER A 458 -13.84 -39.39 -28.64
N ALA A 459 -13.13 -38.41 -28.08
CA ALA A 459 -12.90 -38.32 -26.63
C ALA A 459 -14.20 -38.12 -25.85
N ILE A 460 -15.11 -37.28 -26.36
CA ILE A 460 -16.42 -37.05 -25.75
C ILE A 460 -17.22 -38.35 -25.73
N SER A 461 -17.27 -39.06 -26.86
CA SER A 461 -17.95 -40.36 -26.98
C SER A 461 -17.37 -41.39 -26.00
N ARG A 462 -16.03 -41.53 -25.93
CA ARG A 462 -15.37 -42.43 -24.95
C ARG A 462 -15.73 -42.08 -23.52
N TYR A 463 -15.66 -40.79 -23.16
CA TYR A 463 -15.98 -40.35 -21.81
C TYR A 463 -17.44 -40.60 -21.44
N ILE A 464 -18.38 -40.20 -22.29
CA ILE A 464 -19.82 -40.38 -22.04
C ILE A 464 -20.15 -41.87 -21.94
N THR A 465 -19.59 -42.70 -22.81
CA THR A 465 -19.78 -44.16 -22.78
C THR A 465 -19.25 -44.76 -21.47
N SER A 466 -18.11 -44.27 -20.96
CA SER A 466 -17.52 -44.75 -19.71
C SER A 466 -18.38 -44.44 -18.46
N ILE A 467 -19.12 -43.33 -18.48
CA ILE A 467 -19.92 -42.87 -17.33
C ILE A 467 -21.41 -43.20 -17.46
N ASN A 468 -21.87 -43.60 -18.64
CA ASN A 468 -23.28 -43.91 -18.88
C ASN A 468 -23.64 -45.26 -18.25
N LYS A 469 -24.43 -45.22 -17.17
CA LYS A 469 -24.95 -46.41 -16.48
C LYS A 469 -26.37 -46.80 -16.93
N ARG A 470 -26.98 -46.06 -17.86
CA ARG A 470 -28.37 -46.26 -18.30
C ARG A 470 -28.43 -46.74 -19.74
N GLN A 471 -29.13 -47.85 -19.97
CA GLN A 471 -29.46 -48.31 -21.32
C GLN A 471 -30.48 -47.35 -21.95
N GLY A 472 -30.22 -46.90 -23.18
CA GLY A 472 -31.20 -46.14 -24.00
C GLY A 472 -30.77 -44.75 -24.50
N VAL A 473 -29.56 -44.25 -24.20
CA VAL A 473 -29.01 -43.03 -24.80
C VAL A 473 -27.84 -43.44 -25.70
N ALA A 474 -27.87 -43.06 -26.98
CA ALA A 474 -26.74 -43.26 -27.89
C ALA A 474 -25.57 -42.38 -27.44
N THR A 475 -24.39 -42.99 -27.29
CA THR A 475 -23.16 -42.32 -26.82
C THR A 475 -22.00 -42.50 -27.80
N ASP A 476 -22.29 -43.00 -29.00
CA ASP A 476 -21.35 -43.15 -30.09
C ASP A 476 -20.99 -41.80 -30.71
N ILE A 477 -19.96 -41.80 -31.58
CA ILE A 477 -19.45 -40.58 -32.21
C ILE A 477 -20.55 -39.89 -33.02
N ALA A 478 -21.43 -40.65 -33.67
CA ALA A 478 -22.55 -40.09 -34.43
C ALA A 478 -23.53 -39.29 -33.56
N ALA A 479 -23.85 -39.76 -32.35
CA ALA A 479 -24.68 -39.01 -31.41
C ALA A 479 -24.00 -37.74 -30.91
N VAL A 480 -22.67 -37.75 -30.74
CA VAL A 480 -21.89 -36.56 -30.40
C VAL A 480 -21.88 -35.56 -31.55
N ASP A 481 -21.72 -36.01 -32.79
CA ASP A 481 -21.78 -35.15 -33.97
C ASP A 481 -23.18 -34.55 -34.18
N GLU A 482 -24.24 -35.31 -33.91
CA GLU A 482 -25.62 -34.81 -33.92
C GLU A 482 -25.83 -33.73 -32.86
N TYR A 483 -25.29 -33.92 -31.65
CA TYR A 483 -25.31 -32.90 -30.60
C TYR A 483 -24.59 -31.62 -31.02
N LEU A 484 -23.36 -31.74 -31.53
CA LEU A 484 -22.54 -30.60 -31.94
C LEU A 484 -23.20 -29.85 -33.11
N LYS A 485 -23.75 -30.56 -34.10
CA LYS A 485 -24.38 -29.97 -35.28
C LYS A 485 -25.78 -29.42 -35.00
N GLY A 486 -26.60 -30.16 -34.26
CA GLY A 486 -28.01 -29.84 -34.01
C GLY A 486 -28.19 -28.71 -32.99
N GLU A 487 -27.56 -28.84 -31.81
CA GLU A 487 -27.72 -27.85 -30.73
C GLU A 487 -26.78 -26.66 -30.92
N HIS A 488 -25.59 -26.89 -31.50
CA HIS A 488 -24.53 -25.89 -31.57
C HIS A 488 -24.08 -25.54 -32.98
N GLY A 489 -24.66 -26.08 -34.05
CA GLY A 489 -24.26 -25.74 -35.43
C GLY A 489 -22.77 -25.93 -35.71
N LEU A 490 -22.10 -26.84 -35.01
CA LEU A 490 -20.66 -27.08 -35.07
C LEU A 490 -20.37 -28.43 -35.74
N VAL A 491 -19.45 -28.43 -36.70
CA VAL A 491 -18.94 -29.64 -37.35
C VAL A 491 -17.45 -29.76 -37.04
N VAL A 492 -17.00 -30.94 -36.65
CA VAL A 492 -15.59 -31.22 -36.31
C VAL A 492 -15.01 -32.16 -37.37
N PRO A 493 -14.28 -31.65 -38.38
CA PRO A 493 -13.66 -32.50 -39.40
C PRO A 493 -12.42 -33.20 -38.85
N GLU A 494 -11.94 -34.28 -39.46
CA GLU A 494 -10.71 -34.99 -39.04
C GLU A 494 -9.45 -34.08 -39.00
N SER A 495 -9.44 -33.00 -39.79
CA SER A 495 -8.39 -31.98 -39.79
C SER A 495 -8.43 -31.03 -38.57
N TYR A 496 -9.27 -31.28 -37.56
CA TYR A 496 -9.34 -30.46 -36.34
C TYR A 496 -8.02 -30.40 -35.55
N LYS A 497 -7.09 -31.32 -35.81
CA LYS A 497 -5.76 -31.39 -35.18
C LYS A 497 -4.77 -30.39 -35.78
N GLU A 498 -5.04 -29.93 -37.00
CA GLU A 498 -4.20 -28.97 -37.70
C GLU A 498 -4.33 -27.58 -37.06
N SER A 499 -3.20 -26.87 -37.03
CA SER A 499 -3.12 -25.53 -36.46
C SER A 499 -3.85 -24.49 -37.32
N ASP A 500 -3.83 -24.63 -38.65
CA ASP A 500 -4.37 -23.64 -39.58
C ASP A 500 -5.89 -23.74 -39.74
N ARG A 501 -6.56 -22.58 -39.58
CA ARG A 501 -7.98 -22.38 -39.87
C ARG A 501 -8.24 -22.59 -41.37
N LYS A 502 -9.11 -23.56 -41.64
CA LYS A 502 -9.69 -23.84 -42.96
C LYS A 502 -11.19 -23.52 -42.88
N SER A 503 -11.85 -23.38 -44.04
CA SER A 503 -13.30 -23.14 -44.11
C SER A 503 -14.11 -24.20 -43.33
N VAL A 504 -13.64 -25.45 -43.33
CA VAL A 504 -14.28 -26.58 -42.64
C VAL A 504 -14.07 -26.59 -41.12
N THR A 505 -13.02 -25.95 -40.60
CA THR A 505 -12.72 -25.89 -39.16
C THR A 505 -13.11 -24.56 -38.52
N GLU A 506 -13.61 -23.60 -39.30
CA GLU A 506 -13.92 -22.23 -38.86
C GLU A 506 -14.77 -22.16 -37.57
N GLY A 507 -15.76 -23.05 -37.43
CA GLY A 507 -16.60 -23.11 -36.25
C GLY A 507 -15.83 -23.38 -34.94
N LEU A 508 -14.72 -24.12 -34.99
CA LEU A 508 -13.89 -24.43 -33.82
C LEU A 508 -13.10 -23.23 -33.30
N PHE A 509 -12.85 -22.23 -34.15
CA PHE A 509 -12.00 -21.09 -33.81
C PHE A 509 -12.76 -19.96 -33.11
N GLY A 510 -14.06 -19.80 -33.37
CA GLY A 510 -14.85 -18.67 -32.87
C GLY A 510 -16.02 -19.00 -31.93
N LYS A 511 -16.38 -20.28 -31.74
CA LYS A 511 -17.50 -20.68 -30.88
C LYS A 511 -17.20 -20.50 -29.38
N ASP A 512 -18.23 -20.13 -28.63
CA ASP A 512 -18.22 -20.19 -27.16
C ASP A 512 -18.38 -21.64 -26.70
N CYS A 513 -17.29 -22.20 -26.17
CA CYS A 513 -17.22 -23.62 -25.79
C CYS A 513 -17.82 -23.91 -24.42
N LYS A 514 -18.07 -22.89 -23.59
CA LYS A 514 -18.68 -23.08 -22.26
C LYS A 514 -20.09 -23.64 -22.38
N GLN A 515 -20.84 -23.20 -23.38
CA GLN A 515 -22.19 -23.71 -23.67
C GLN A 515 -22.17 -25.14 -24.20
N ILE A 516 -21.15 -25.49 -25.00
CA ILE A 516 -20.99 -26.82 -25.60
C ILE A 516 -20.67 -27.85 -24.50
N LEU A 517 -19.60 -27.62 -23.73
CA LEU A 517 -19.20 -28.58 -22.68
C LEU A 517 -20.24 -28.64 -21.54
N GLY A 518 -20.89 -27.52 -21.22
CA GLY A 518 -21.97 -27.48 -20.21
C GLY A 518 -23.24 -28.21 -20.63
N GLY A 519 -23.57 -28.19 -21.93
CA GLY A 519 -24.78 -28.81 -22.46
C GLY A 519 -24.72 -30.34 -22.55
N ILE A 520 -23.52 -30.95 -22.55
CA ILE A 520 -23.32 -32.41 -22.59
C ILE A 520 -24.10 -33.10 -21.46
N ARG A 521 -24.05 -32.53 -20.24
CA ARG A 521 -24.78 -33.05 -19.07
C ARG A 521 -26.29 -33.12 -19.31
N LYS A 522 -26.86 -32.11 -19.96
CA LYS A 522 -28.31 -32.00 -20.20
C LYS A 522 -28.74 -32.92 -21.34
N TYR A 523 -28.00 -32.91 -22.44
CA TYR A 523 -28.33 -33.66 -23.65
C TYR A 523 -28.19 -35.18 -23.45
N PHE A 524 -27.02 -35.63 -22.99
CA PHE A 524 -26.74 -37.05 -22.77
C PHE A 524 -27.20 -37.57 -21.40
N ARG A 525 -27.71 -36.68 -20.53
CA ARG A 525 -28.19 -37.01 -19.17
C ARG A 525 -27.12 -37.70 -18.30
N VAL A 526 -25.86 -37.33 -18.48
CA VAL A 526 -24.70 -37.86 -17.75
C VAL A 526 -24.11 -36.85 -16.78
N LYS A 527 -23.42 -37.31 -15.73
CA LYS A 527 -22.67 -36.43 -14.83
C LYS A 527 -21.32 -36.08 -15.47
N PHE A 528 -21.30 -35.06 -16.32
CA PHE A 528 -20.08 -34.58 -16.97
C PHE A 528 -19.18 -33.83 -15.97
N VAL A 529 -17.96 -34.31 -15.78
CA VAL A 529 -16.89 -33.67 -14.99
C VAL A 529 -15.73 -33.38 -15.93
N ARG A 530 -15.35 -32.11 -16.05
CA ARG A 530 -14.38 -31.65 -17.06
C ARG A 530 -13.00 -32.29 -16.85
N GLU A 531 -12.54 -32.39 -15.61
CA GLU A 531 -11.25 -32.96 -15.26
C GLU A 531 -11.15 -34.44 -15.63
N ASP A 532 -12.23 -35.20 -15.49
CA ASP A 532 -12.25 -36.62 -15.85
C ASP A 532 -12.40 -36.81 -17.36
N TYR A 533 -13.10 -35.89 -18.04
CA TYR A 533 -13.18 -35.85 -19.49
C TYR A 533 -11.80 -35.63 -20.12
N ILE A 534 -11.05 -34.63 -19.65
CA ILE A 534 -9.73 -34.30 -20.22
C ILE A 534 -8.81 -35.53 -20.21
N LYS A 535 -8.86 -36.37 -19.16
CA LYS A 535 -8.08 -37.61 -19.06
C LYS A 535 -8.39 -38.66 -20.15
N GLN A 536 -9.55 -38.58 -20.81
CA GLN A 536 -9.93 -39.50 -21.89
C GLN A 536 -9.37 -39.11 -23.26
N ILE A 537 -8.73 -37.95 -23.38
CA ILE A 537 -8.11 -37.49 -24.62
C ILE A 537 -6.84 -38.33 -24.86
N GLU A 538 -6.69 -38.86 -26.07
CA GLU A 538 -5.53 -39.65 -26.46
C GLU A 538 -4.43 -38.75 -27.05
N LYS A 539 -3.18 -39.24 -27.03
CA LYS A 539 -2.01 -38.50 -27.52
C LYS A 539 -2.20 -38.00 -28.95
N GLU A 540 -2.76 -38.85 -29.82
CA GLU A 540 -2.96 -38.58 -31.23
C GLU A 540 -4.09 -37.58 -31.51
N GLU A 541 -4.89 -37.24 -30.49
CA GLU A 541 -6.02 -36.31 -30.60
C GLU A 541 -5.67 -34.88 -30.16
N ILE A 542 -4.50 -34.69 -29.55
CA ILE A 542 -4.02 -33.38 -29.11
C ILE A 542 -3.63 -32.55 -30.34
N CYS A 543 -4.16 -31.33 -30.40
CA CYS A 543 -3.88 -30.38 -31.48
C CYS A 543 -2.41 -29.96 -31.50
N GLN A 544 -1.85 -29.71 -32.69
CA GLN A 544 -0.46 -29.29 -32.88
C GLN A 544 -0.08 -28.03 -32.09
N ASP A 545 -1.03 -27.11 -31.89
CA ASP A 545 -0.86 -25.90 -31.07
C ASP A 545 -0.50 -26.25 -29.62
N MET A 546 -1.24 -27.18 -29.02
CA MET A 546 -1.03 -27.59 -27.62
C MET A 546 0.29 -28.34 -27.47
N VAL A 547 0.64 -29.20 -28.43
CA VAL A 547 1.95 -29.88 -28.48
C VAL A 547 3.06 -28.84 -28.47
N THR A 548 2.97 -27.84 -29.35
CA THR A 548 3.98 -26.77 -29.46
C THR A 548 4.12 -25.98 -28.14
N LEU A 549 3.01 -25.60 -27.49
CA LEU A 549 3.05 -24.90 -26.21
C LEU A 549 3.74 -25.72 -25.12
N ILE A 550 3.38 -27.00 -25.00
CA ILE A 550 3.88 -27.89 -23.96
C ILE A 550 5.37 -28.17 -24.15
N GLU A 551 5.79 -28.47 -25.39
CA GLU A 551 7.20 -28.68 -25.70
C GLU A 551 8.03 -27.45 -25.37
N GLU A 552 7.56 -26.26 -25.72
CA GLU A 552 8.25 -25.01 -25.40
C GLU A 552 8.30 -24.69 -23.90
N LEU A 553 7.24 -25.02 -23.14
CA LEU A 553 7.19 -24.84 -21.69
C LEU A 553 8.13 -25.79 -20.97
N VAL A 554 8.12 -27.07 -21.37
CA VAL A 554 9.03 -28.08 -20.83
C VAL A 554 10.47 -27.71 -21.17
N ASP A 555 10.76 -27.32 -22.41
CA ASP A 555 12.10 -26.88 -22.84
C ASP A 555 12.58 -25.65 -22.06
N MET A 556 11.70 -24.67 -21.81
CA MET A 556 12.03 -23.52 -20.95
C MET A 556 12.45 -23.93 -19.53
N CYS A 557 11.90 -25.02 -19.01
CA CYS A 557 12.13 -25.49 -17.65
C CYS A 557 13.24 -26.53 -17.51
N ARG A 558 13.74 -27.07 -18.62
CA ARG A 558 14.93 -27.94 -18.63
C ARG A 558 16.13 -27.14 -18.13
N VAL A 559 16.79 -27.70 -17.11
CA VAL A 559 17.99 -27.14 -16.45
C VAL A 559 19.23 -27.64 -17.15
#